data_AF-A0A3D5DV16-F1
#
_entry.id   AF-A0A3D5DV16-F1
#
_cell.length_a   1.000
_cell.length_b   1.000
_cell.length_c   1.000
_cell.angle_alpha   90.00
_cell.angle_beta   90.00
_cell.angle_gamma   90.00
#
_symmetry.space_group_name_H-M   'P 1'
#
loop_
_entity.id
_entity.type
_entity.pdbx_description
1 polymer ?
#
loop_
_entity_poly.entity_id
_entity_poly.type
_entity_poly.pdbx_seq_one_letter_code
_entity_poly.pdbx_strand_id
1 'polypeptide(L)'
;MHGNGGNFYTGPCRFLPPHLTPMGLACLSYNRRGHDTVACRTREPEGNAFQTTQQAFEDNESARDFLAKRGFTSPVVIGHSNGGLLAAAHVAQHPDTPALVLLSAHCGGREMLERASHLGLLGRGDLAQLSAQARALVAAGRAGELMLMPGWWYVTTAGSFADMEDNLPRLLDLAPAIRCPVLFLRGEQEDRDLYPAERFADAAGTSAEVRIVPGADHFYTGAEAWVGREVARWLAGLAGPPDHMGQSRPAGLQ
;
A
#
# COMPACT_ATOMS: atom_id res chain seq x y z
N MET A 1 5.51 -1.36 -0.23
CA MET A 1 4.70 -1.59 0.97
C MET A 1 3.61 -2.62 0.66
N HIS A 2 3.57 -3.75 1.38
CA HIS A 2 2.58 -4.82 1.16
C HIS A 2 1.22 -4.51 1.81
N GLY A 3 0.15 -5.17 1.35
CA GLY A 3 -1.20 -5.13 1.93
C GLY A 3 -1.33 -5.89 3.26
N ASN A 4 -2.55 -5.96 3.80
CA ASN A 4 -2.86 -6.72 5.01
C ASN A 4 -2.51 -8.20 4.84
N GLY A 5 -1.85 -8.77 5.85
CA GLY A 5 -1.38 -10.16 5.83
C GLY A 5 -0.36 -10.50 4.73
N GLY A 6 0.08 -9.51 3.94
CA GLY A 6 1.14 -9.67 2.94
C GLY A 6 2.53 -9.70 3.57
N ASN A 7 3.55 -9.82 2.74
CA ASN A 7 4.96 -9.82 3.15
C ASN A 7 5.86 -9.40 1.97
N PHE A 8 7.15 -9.22 2.21
CA PHE A 8 8.10 -8.75 1.20
C PHE A 8 8.33 -9.74 0.04
N TYR A 9 8.07 -11.04 0.25
CA TYR A 9 8.35 -12.12 -0.70
C TYR A 9 7.12 -12.60 -1.48
N THR A 10 6.01 -11.86 -1.43
CA THR A 10 4.80 -12.11 -2.23
C THR A 10 4.28 -10.84 -2.92
N GLY A 11 3.39 -11.02 -3.89
CA GLY A 11 2.71 -9.93 -4.59
C GLY A 11 3.66 -8.88 -5.19
N PRO A 12 3.22 -7.61 -5.27
CA PRO A 12 4.02 -6.54 -5.87
C PRO A 12 5.38 -6.32 -5.22
N CYS A 13 5.52 -6.58 -3.91
CA CYS A 13 6.80 -6.44 -3.22
C CYS A 13 7.87 -7.43 -3.73
N ARG A 14 7.44 -8.59 -4.28
CA ARG A 14 8.32 -9.57 -4.91
C ARG A 14 8.51 -9.33 -6.40
N PHE A 15 7.43 -9.05 -7.15
CA PHE A 15 7.52 -9.01 -8.61
C PHE A 15 8.00 -7.67 -9.17
N LEU A 16 7.86 -6.55 -8.45
CA LEU A 16 8.29 -5.23 -8.96
C LEU A 16 9.81 -5.03 -9.01
N PRO A 17 10.61 -5.39 -7.98
CA PRO A 17 12.03 -5.07 -7.98
C PRO A 17 12.80 -5.50 -9.24
N PRO A 18 12.57 -6.69 -9.84
CA PRO A 18 13.19 -7.08 -11.11
C PRO A 18 12.93 -6.15 -12.30
N HIS A 19 11.86 -5.33 -12.27
CA HIS A 19 11.56 -4.35 -13.30
C HIS A 19 12.17 -2.97 -13.02
N LEU A 20 12.47 -2.67 -11.75
CA LEU A 20 12.96 -1.37 -11.29
C LEU A 20 14.48 -1.33 -11.19
N THR A 21 15.12 -2.42 -10.76
CA THR A 21 16.59 -2.47 -10.63
C THR A 21 17.35 -2.26 -11.95
N PRO A 22 16.87 -2.72 -13.13
CA PRO A 22 17.55 -2.41 -14.41
C PRO A 22 17.52 -0.91 -14.76
N MET A 23 16.62 -0.13 -14.16
CA MET A 23 16.56 1.33 -14.31
C MET A 23 17.57 2.05 -13.40
N GLY A 24 18.36 1.32 -12.60
CA GLY A 24 19.26 1.89 -11.60
C GLY A 24 18.59 2.20 -10.25
N LEU A 25 17.34 1.77 -10.03
CA LEU A 25 16.64 1.98 -8.76
C LEU A 25 16.99 0.89 -7.74
N ALA A 26 17.52 1.30 -6.59
CA ALA A 26 17.60 0.44 -5.42
C ALA A 26 16.20 0.27 -4.81
N CYS A 27 15.82 -0.96 -4.47
CA CYS A 27 14.49 -1.29 -3.95
C CYS A 27 14.57 -1.78 -2.49
N LEU A 28 13.72 -1.23 -1.62
CA LEU A 28 13.47 -1.76 -0.28
C LEU A 28 12.05 -2.34 -0.20
N SER A 29 11.96 -3.67 -0.11
CA SER A 29 10.77 -4.38 0.32
C SER A 29 10.99 -4.86 1.75
N TYR A 30 10.02 -4.65 2.64
CA TYR A 30 10.14 -4.96 4.07
C TYR A 30 8.82 -5.50 4.61
N ASN A 31 8.89 -6.26 5.71
CA ASN A 31 7.72 -6.67 6.47
C ASN A 31 7.40 -5.60 7.52
N ARG A 32 6.15 -5.13 7.52
CA ARG A 32 5.56 -4.38 8.64
C ARG A 32 5.22 -5.35 9.78
N ARG A 33 4.98 -4.89 11.00
CA ARG A 33 4.48 -5.73 12.11
C ARG A 33 3.23 -6.53 11.72
N GLY A 34 2.38 -5.96 10.86
CA GLY A 34 1.20 -6.60 10.28
C GLY A 34 1.46 -7.52 9.08
N HIS A 35 2.62 -8.18 9.00
CA HIS A 35 2.92 -9.16 7.96
C HIS A 35 2.37 -10.55 8.31
N ASP A 36 1.99 -11.33 7.30
CA ASP A 36 1.30 -12.63 7.47
C ASP A 36 0.06 -12.54 8.38
N THR A 37 -0.73 -13.62 8.52
CA THR A 37 -1.90 -13.56 9.43
C THR A 37 -1.45 -13.48 10.89
N VAL A 38 -0.63 -14.46 11.29
CA VAL A 38 0.01 -14.59 12.60
C VAL A 38 1.45 -15.05 12.34
N ALA A 39 2.40 -14.38 12.99
CA ALA A 39 3.80 -14.71 12.97
C ALA A 39 4.34 -14.76 14.41
N CYS A 40 5.56 -15.27 14.58
CA CYS A 40 6.17 -15.42 15.89
C CYS A 40 7.69 -15.54 15.76
N ARG A 41 8.44 -14.47 16.08
CA ARG A 41 9.91 -14.52 16.13
C ARG A 41 10.47 -14.73 17.53
N THR A 42 9.76 -14.27 18.57
CA THR A 42 10.27 -14.22 19.96
C THR A 42 9.44 -15.06 20.93
N ARG A 43 8.61 -15.99 20.43
CA ARG A 43 7.55 -16.70 21.18
C ARG A 43 6.34 -15.85 21.59
N GLU A 44 6.39 -14.55 21.37
CA GLU A 44 5.22 -13.67 21.42
C GLU A 44 4.54 -13.65 20.04
N PRO A 45 3.20 -13.64 19.98
CA PRO A 45 2.48 -13.57 18.72
C PRO A 45 2.57 -12.15 18.12
N GLU A 46 2.84 -12.08 16.82
CA GLU A 46 2.84 -10.86 16.00
C GLU A 46 2.09 -11.12 14.69
N GLY A 47 2.07 -10.15 13.76
CA GLY A 47 1.44 -10.28 12.45
C GLY A 47 0.19 -9.41 12.28
N ASN A 48 -0.47 -9.56 11.12
CA ASN A 48 -1.64 -8.74 10.75
C ASN A 48 -2.76 -8.76 11.80
N ALA A 49 -2.95 -9.89 12.47
CA ALA A 49 -3.97 -10.03 13.51
C ALA A 49 -3.74 -9.12 14.74
N PHE A 50 -2.51 -8.64 14.96
CA PHE A 50 -2.10 -7.92 16.17
C PHE A 50 -1.69 -6.46 15.91
N GLN A 51 -1.58 -6.05 14.64
CA GLN A 51 -1.13 -4.71 14.28
C GLN A 51 -2.24 -3.68 14.50
N THR A 52 -1.87 -2.49 14.99
CA THR A 52 -2.71 -1.29 14.94
C THR A 52 -2.29 -0.36 13.80
N THR A 53 -3.16 0.59 13.44
CA THR A 53 -2.95 1.61 12.43
C THR A 53 -1.74 2.48 12.75
N GLN A 54 -1.62 2.92 14.00
CA GLN A 54 -0.47 3.70 14.46
C GLN A 54 0.84 2.91 14.29
N GLN A 55 0.82 1.62 14.62
CA GLN A 55 1.99 0.76 14.41
C GLN A 55 2.35 0.62 12.93
N ALA A 56 1.35 0.57 12.05
CA ALA A 56 1.59 0.54 10.60
C ALA A 56 2.28 1.83 10.09
N PHE A 57 1.95 3.00 10.65
CA PHE A 57 2.64 4.26 10.34
C PHE A 57 4.09 4.26 10.83
N GLU A 58 4.33 3.87 12.08
CA GLU A 58 5.67 3.74 12.67
C GLU A 58 6.59 2.79 11.88
N ASP A 59 6.03 1.72 11.31
CA ASP A 59 6.80 0.79 10.47
C ASP A 59 7.28 1.46 9.17
N ASN A 60 6.45 2.34 8.58
CA ASN A 60 6.83 3.10 7.39
C ASN A 60 7.89 4.15 7.71
N GLU A 61 7.77 4.81 8.86
CA GLU A 61 8.81 5.74 9.34
C GLU A 61 10.14 5.03 9.58
N SER A 62 10.11 3.83 10.18
CA SER A 62 11.31 3.02 10.41
C SER A 62 11.98 2.62 9.09
N ALA A 63 11.19 2.30 8.05
CA ALA A 63 11.71 2.00 6.72
C ALA A 63 12.32 3.23 6.03
N ARG A 64 11.69 4.41 6.16
CA ARG A 64 12.25 5.69 5.70
C ARG A 64 13.57 6.00 6.39
N ASP A 65 13.64 5.88 7.71
CA ASP A 65 14.87 6.11 8.48
C ASP A 65 16.00 5.16 8.07
N PHE A 66 15.68 3.90 7.78
CA PHE A 66 16.65 2.92 7.29
C PHE A 66 17.26 3.33 5.94
N LEU A 67 16.45 3.90 5.04
CA LEU A 67 16.87 4.42 3.75
C LEU A 67 17.67 5.73 3.88
N ALA A 68 17.21 6.65 4.72
CA ALA A 68 17.88 7.92 4.97
C ALA A 68 19.30 7.71 5.52
N LYS A 69 19.48 6.76 6.45
CA LYS A 69 20.81 6.33 6.97
C LYS A 69 21.74 5.77 5.89
N ARG A 70 21.22 5.42 4.71
CA ARG A 70 21.98 4.94 3.55
C ARG A 70 22.11 5.98 2.44
N GLY A 71 21.71 7.23 2.70
CA GLY A 71 21.78 8.33 1.74
C GLY A 71 20.57 8.46 0.83
N PHE A 72 19.49 7.69 1.05
CA PHE A 72 18.25 7.77 0.28
C PHE A 72 17.17 8.49 1.10
N THR A 73 17.18 9.82 1.10
CA THR A 73 16.31 10.63 1.98
C THR A 73 14.87 10.78 1.50
N SER A 74 14.66 10.71 0.18
CA SER A 74 13.35 10.96 -0.45
C SER A 74 13.06 9.88 -1.50
N PRO A 75 12.71 8.64 -1.08
CA PRO A 75 12.50 7.53 -2.00
C PRO A 75 11.16 7.63 -2.75
N VAL A 76 11.09 7.05 -3.95
CA VAL A 76 9.79 6.71 -4.58
C VAL A 76 9.05 5.74 -3.66
N VAL A 77 7.76 5.98 -3.43
CA VAL A 77 6.92 5.14 -2.58
C VAL A 77 5.96 4.33 -3.43
N ILE A 78 5.93 3.01 -3.21
CA ILE A 78 5.02 2.09 -3.89
C ILE A 78 4.28 1.25 -2.86
N GLY A 79 2.95 1.21 -2.93
CA GLY A 79 2.11 0.48 -1.99
C GLY A 79 1.00 -0.33 -2.66
N HIS A 80 0.74 -1.54 -2.15
CA HIS A 80 -0.34 -2.41 -2.62
C HIS A 80 -1.44 -2.58 -1.57
N SER A 81 -2.71 -2.54 -1.98
CA SER A 81 -3.86 -2.75 -1.09
C SER A 81 -3.81 -1.81 0.13
N ASN A 82 -3.89 -2.32 1.37
CA ASN A 82 -3.69 -1.49 2.56
C ASN A 82 -2.31 -0.79 2.57
N GLY A 83 -1.27 -1.43 2.04
CA GLY A 83 0.03 -0.81 1.85
C GLY A 83 0.00 0.41 0.94
N GLY A 84 -0.97 0.48 0.01
CA GLY A 84 -1.25 1.66 -0.82
C GLY A 84 -1.88 2.80 -0.03
N LEU A 85 -2.90 2.52 0.80
CA LEU A 85 -3.46 3.51 1.72
C LEU A 85 -2.39 4.07 2.66
N LEU A 86 -1.58 3.20 3.26
CA LEU A 86 -0.52 3.58 4.18
C LEU A 86 0.62 4.33 3.47
N ALA A 87 0.89 4.00 2.20
CA ALA A 87 1.79 4.77 1.36
C ALA A 87 1.27 6.19 1.13
N ALA A 88 -0.02 6.35 0.80
CA ALA A 88 -0.64 7.66 0.65
C ALA A 88 -0.56 8.48 1.95
N ALA A 89 -0.84 7.85 3.10
CA ALA A 89 -0.75 8.51 4.42
C ALA A 89 0.69 8.95 4.73
N HIS A 90 1.68 8.10 4.43
CA HIS A 90 3.09 8.44 4.57
C HIS A 90 3.48 9.60 3.65
N VAL A 91 3.16 9.53 2.36
CA VAL A 91 3.52 10.56 1.38
C VAL A 91 2.86 11.92 1.68
N ALA A 92 1.63 11.93 2.19
CA ALA A 92 0.97 13.18 2.62
C ALA A 92 1.76 13.94 3.71
N GLN A 93 2.58 13.24 4.50
CA GLN A 93 3.45 13.83 5.53
C GLN A 93 4.88 14.10 5.04
N HIS A 94 5.24 13.62 3.84
CA HIS A 94 6.57 13.68 3.26
C HIS A 94 6.53 14.32 1.87
N PRO A 95 6.34 15.65 1.80
CA PRO A 95 6.08 16.35 0.53
C PRO A 95 7.27 16.37 -0.44
N ASP A 96 8.45 15.95 0.01
CA ASP A 96 9.67 15.78 -0.79
C ASP A 96 9.72 14.42 -1.52
N THR A 97 8.76 13.52 -1.28
CA THR A 97 8.63 12.26 -2.01
C THR A 97 8.56 12.52 -3.53
N PRO A 98 9.42 11.92 -4.36
CA PRO A 98 9.48 12.23 -5.79
C PRO A 98 8.31 11.66 -6.60
N ALA A 99 7.76 10.51 -6.20
CA ALA A 99 6.62 9.88 -6.86
C ALA A 99 5.92 8.86 -5.95
N LEU A 100 4.62 8.66 -6.16
CA LEU A 100 3.80 7.67 -5.48
C LEU A 100 3.16 6.71 -6.48
N VAL A 101 3.24 5.41 -6.22
CA VAL A 101 2.53 4.38 -6.99
C VAL A 101 1.57 3.62 -6.06
N LEU A 102 0.29 3.69 -6.38
CA LEU A 102 -0.80 2.99 -5.70
C LEU A 102 -1.24 1.80 -6.53
N LEU A 103 -1.13 0.60 -5.98
CA LEU A 103 -1.57 -0.64 -6.61
C LEU A 103 -2.78 -1.17 -5.85
N SER A 104 -3.98 -1.01 -6.40
CA SER A 104 -5.24 -1.44 -5.79
C SER A 104 -5.37 -0.95 -4.35
N ALA A 105 -5.04 0.33 -4.08
CA ALA A 105 -5.17 0.91 -2.76
C ALA A 105 -6.65 1.00 -2.35
N HIS A 106 -7.00 0.51 -1.17
CA HIS A 106 -8.39 0.55 -0.72
C HIS A 106 -8.79 1.91 -0.14
N CYS A 107 -10.09 2.20 -0.11
CA CYS A 107 -10.66 3.48 0.35
C CYS A 107 -10.36 3.81 1.82
N GLY A 108 -10.13 2.81 2.68
CA GLY A 108 -9.84 3.02 4.09
C GLY A 108 -11.04 3.52 4.91
N GLY A 109 -10.79 3.89 6.16
CA GLY A 109 -11.83 4.22 7.13
C GLY A 109 -12.88 3.11 7.36
N ARG A 110 -13.94 3.47 8.07
CA ARG A 110 -15.05 2.55 8.37
C ARG A 110 -15.77 2.05 7.11
N GLU A 111 -15.84 2.86 6.04
CA GLU A 111 -16.51 2.43 4.80
C GLU A 111 -15.81 1.22 4.16
N MET A 112 -14.48 1.09 4.35
CA MET A 112 -13.73 -0.06 3.84
C MET A 112 -14.23 -1.34 4.49
N LEU A 113 -14.43 -1.33 5.80
CA LEU A 113 -14.95 -2.48 6.55
C LEU A 113 -16.38 -2.84 6.12
N GLU A 114 -17.24 -1.84 5.97
CA GLU A 114 -18.63 -2.01 5.54
C GLU A 114 -18.72 -2.62 4.14
N ARG A 115 -17.94 -2.09 3.19
CA ARG A 115 -17.88 -2.59 1.80
C ARG A 115 -17.24 -3.97 1.71
N ALA A 116 -16.09 -4.17 2.36
CA ALA A 116 -15.41 -5.46 2.39
C ALA A 116 -16.32 -6.53 3.00
N SER A 117 -17.07 -6.18 4.05
CA SER A 117 -18.06 -7.09 4.64
C SER A 117 -19.19 -7.44 3.69
N HIS A 118 -19.79 -6.44 3.03
CA HIS A 118 -20.84 -6.66 2.04
C HIS A 118 -20.37 -7.54 0.86
N LEU A 119 -19.11 -7.40 0.45
CA LEU A 119 -18.49 -8.23 -0.60
C LEU A 119 -18.04 -9.61 -0.11
N GLY A 120 -18.23 -9.94 1.16
CA GLY A 120 -17.80 -11.22 1.76
C GLY A 120 -16.29 -11.34 1.99
N LEU A 121 -15.54 -10.25 1.78
CA LEU A 121 -14.09 -10.15 2.00
C LEU A 121 -13.75 -9.89 3.47
N LEU A 122 -14.74 -9.61 4.31
CA LEU A 122 -14.56 -9.43 5.75
C LEU A 122 -15.77 -9.97 6.51
N GLY A 123 -15.57 -10.90 7.44
CA GLY A 123 -16.63 -11.36 8.33
C GLY A 123 -17.84 -12.02 7.66
N ARG A 124 -17.78 -12.34 6.36
CA ARG A 124 -18.89 -12.89 5.55
C ARG A 124 -20.22 -12.13 5.72
N GLY A 125 -20.17 -10.81 5.84
CA GLY A 125 -21.36 -9.96 5.89
C GLY A 125 -21.84 -9.56 7.30
N ASP A 126 -21.24 -10.09 8.38
CA ASP A 126 -21.67 -9.80 9.76
C ASP A 126 -20.75 -8.82 10.50
N LEU A 127 -20.54 -7.65 9.91
CA LEU A 127 -19.72 -6.60 10.52
C LEU A 127 -20.30 -6.14 11.87
N ALA A 128 -21.63 -6.08 12.00
CA ALA A 128 -22.28 -5.60 13.23
C ALA A 128 -21.98 -6.53 14.42
N GLN A 129 -22.10 -7.85 14.25
CA GLN A 129 -21.76 -8.80 15.31
C GLN A 129 -20.27 -8.72 15.67
N LEU A 130 -19.39 -8.66 14.67
CA LEU A 130 -17.94 -8.54 14.90
C LEU A 130 -17.60 -7.28 15.69
N SER A 131 -18.19 -6.15 15.32
CA SER A 131 -17.96 -4.87 15.99
C SER A 131 -18.46 -4.89 17.44
N ALA A 132 -19.64 -5.47 17.68
CA ALA A 132 -20.16 -5.64 19.04
C ALA A 132 -19.26 -6.55 19.88
N GLN A 133 -18.77 -7.65 19.31
CA GLN A 133 -17.85 -8.58 19.97
C GLN A 133 -16.51 -7.90 20.32
N ALA A 134 -15.91 -7.19 19.37
CA ALA A 134 -14.64 -6.49 19.57
C ALA A 134 -14.76 -5.45 20.69
N ARG A 135 -15.80 -4.61 20.65
CA ARG A 135 -16.06 -3.58 21.67
C ARG A 135 -16.30 -4.20 23.06
N ALA A 136 -17.03 -5.30 23.14
CA ALA A 136 -17.25 -6.01 24.40
C ALA A 136 -15.94 -6.57 24.99
N LEU A 137 -15.09 -7.18 24.16
CA LEU A 137 -13.78 -7.70 24.58
C LEU A 137 -12.84 -6.57 25.02
N VAL A 138 -12.79 -5.47 24.28
CA VAL A 138 -11.99 -4.29 24.64
C VAL A 138 -12.46 -3.69 25.97
N ALA A 139 -13.77 -3.50 26.16
CA ALA A 139 -14.33 -2.98 27.41
C ALA A 139 -14.07 -3.90 28.61
N ALA A 140 -13.94 -5.21 28.39
CA ALA A 140 -13.58 -6.19 29.41
C ALA A 140 -12.05 -6.30 29.66
N GLY A 141 -11.22 -5.43 29.07
CA GLY A 141 -9.76 -5.49 29.21
C GLY A 141 -9.10 -6.62 28.42
N ARG A 142 -9.81 -7.22 27.46
CA ARG A 142 -9.38 -8.39 26.65
C ARG A 142 -9.08 -7.99 25.20
N ALA A 143 -8.50 -6.81 25.00
CA ALA A 143 -8.19 -6.30 23.66
C ALA A 143 -7.25 -7.23 22.85
N GLY A 144 -6.36 -7.96 23.52
CA GLY A 144 -5.45 -8.92 22.86
C GLY A 144 -6.10 -10.25 22.45
N GLU A 145 -7.39 -10.46 22.73
CA GLU A 145 -8.07 -11.70 22.41
C GLU A 145 -8.36 -11.85 20.92
N LEU A 146 -8.06 -13.01 20.35
CA LEU A 146 -8.32 -13.33 18.96
C LEU A 146 -9.81 -13.59 18.72
N MET A 147 -10.30 -12.98 17.64
CA MET A 147 -11.61 -13.18 17.05
C MET A 147 -11.45 -13.86 15.69
N LEU A 148 -12.38 -14.77 15.38
CA LEU A 148 -12.49 -15.31 14.02
C LEU A 148 -13.06 -14.23 13.10
N MET A 149 -12.43 -14.06 11.95
CA MET A 149 -12.86 -13.12 10.92
C MET A 149 -12.74 -13.78 9.53
N PRO A 150 -13.67 -14.70 9.20
CA PRO A 150 -13.67 -15.37 7.91
C PRO A 150 -13.70 -14.37 6.75
N GLY A 151 -12.97 -14.63 5.68
CA GLY A 151 -12.85 -13.70 4.54
C GLY A 151 -11.69 -12.71 4.67
N TRP A 152 -11.31 -12.32 5.90
CA TRP A 152 -10.20 -11.40 6.17
C TRP A 152 -9.05 -12.12 6.88
N TRP A 153 -8.29 -12.93 6.14
CA TRP A 153 -7.12 -13.65 6.68
C TRP A 153 -7.40 -14.50 7.93
N TYR A 154 -8.68 -14.79 8.21
CA TYR A 154 -9.25 -15.66 9.24
C TYR A 154 -9.24 -15.20 10.70
N VAL A 155 -8.28 -14.39 11.16
CA VAL A 155 -8.24 -13.95 12.57
C VAL A 155 -7.73 -12.51 12.74
N THR A 156 -8.20 -11.85 13.80
CA THR A 156 -7.67 -10.57 14.31
C THR A 156 -7.88 -10.49 15.81
N THR A 157 -7.09 -9.70 16.52
CA THR A 157 -7.42 -9.34 17.90
C THR A 157 -8.58 -8.34 17.95
N ALA A 158 -9.33 -8.34 19.05
CA ALA A 158 -10.39 -7.37 19.31
C ALA A 158 -9.88 -5.92 19.25
N GLY A 159 -8.68 -5.68 19.78
CA GLY A 159 -8.02 -4.38 19.77
C GLY A 159 -7.65 -3.92 18.36
N SER A 160 -7.02 -4.78 17.55
CA SER A 160 -6.70 -4.45 16.15
C SER A 160 -7.94 -4.22 15.31
N PHE A 161 -9.01 -4.97 15.54
CA PHE A 161 -10.28 -4.74 14.84
C PHE A 161 -10.89 -3.39 15.21
N ALA A 162 -11.01 -3.10 16.51
CA ALA A 162 -11.55 -1.83 16.98
C ALA A 162 -10.71 -0.63 16.51
N ASP A 163 -9.38 -0.76 16.53
CA ASP A 163 -8.48 0.25 15.98
C ASP A 163 -8.70 0.47 14.48
N MET A 164 -8.94 -0.59 13.70
CA MET A 164 -9.26 -0.45 12.28
C MET A 164 -10.59 0.27 12.03
N GLU A 165 -11.60 0.04 12.88
CA GLU A 165 -12.88 0.77 12.81
C GLU A 165 -12.70 2.27 13.06
N ASP A 166 -11.90 2.61 14.07
CA ASP A 166 -11.90 3.96 14.64
C ASP A 166 -10.77 4.84 14.08
N ASN A 167 -9.63 4.26 13.67
CA ASN A 167 -8.40 5.00 13.38
C ASN A 167 -7.87 4.85 11.94
N LEU A 168 -8.39 3.92 11.13
CA LEU A 168 -7.91 3.73 9.76
C LEU A 168 -8.19 4.99 8.91
N PRO A 169 -7.18 5.61 8.25
CA PRO A 169 -7.40 6.81 7.48
C PRO A 169 -8.25 6.53 6.24
N ARG A 170 -8.88 7.57 5.69
CA ARG A 170 -9.59 7.51 4.40
C ARG A 170 -8.68 7.99 3.29
N LEU A 171 -8.53 7.18 2.24
CA LEU A 171 -7.65 7.45 1.11
C LEU A 171 -7.99 8.78 0.42
N LEU A 172 -9.28 9.07 0.24
CA LEU A 172 -9.74 10.28 -0.43
C LEU A 172 -9.50 11.55 0.41
N ASP A 173 -9.45 11.45 1.74
CA ASP A 173 -9.11 12.59 2.61
C ASP A 173 -7.61 12.93 2.52
N LEU A 174 -6.77 11.96 2.15
CA LEU A 174 -5.32 12.14 1.99
C LEU A 174 -4.94 12.70 0.61
N ALA A 175 -5.76 12.44 -0.41
CA ALA A 175 -5.46 12.78 -1.81
C ALA A 175 -5.09 14.27 -2.04
N PRO A 176 -5.76 15.26 -1.43
CA PRO A 176 -5.43 16.67 -1.62
C PRO A 176 -4.05 17.08 -1.06
N ALA A 177 -3.51 16.33 -0.10
CA ALA A 177 -2.24 16.66 0.56
C ALA A 177 -1.01 16.11 -0.19
N ILE A 178 -1.20 15.18 -1.11
CA ILE A 178 -0.12 14.57 -1.89
C ILE A 178 0.33 15.54 -3.00
N ARG A 179 1.62 15.88 -3.03
CA ARG A 179 2.18 16.88 -3.96
C ARG A 179 2.97 16.32 -5.13
N CYS A 180 3.35 15.05 -5.07
CA CYS A 180 4.14 14.41 -6.12
C CYS A 180 3.26 13.77 -7.20
N PRO A 181 3.78 13.44 -8.39
CA PRO A 181 3.05 12.65 -9.37
C PRO A 181 2.61 11.31 -8.79
N VAL A 182 1.36 10.91 -9.09
CA VAL A 182 0.79 9.64 -8.66
C VAL A 182 0.43 8.77 -9.86
N LEU A 183 0.76 7.49 -9.77
CA LEU A 183 0.21 6.44 -10.63
C LEU A 183 -0.67 5.53 -9.80
N PHE A 184 -1.94 5.37 -10.18
CA PHE A 184 -2.88 4.46 -9.55
C PHE A 184 -3.26 3.35 -10.52
N LEU A 185 -2.86 2.11 -10.23
CA LEU A 185 -3.36 0.92 -10.92
C LEU A 185 -4.48 0.26 -10.10
N ARG A 186 -5.51 -0.23 -10.79
CA ARG A 186 -6.55 -1.10 -10.22
C ARG A 186 -6.84 -2.25 -11.18
N GLY A 187 -7.03 -3.46 -10.67
CA GLY A 187 -7.55 -4.58 -11.43
C GLY A 187 -8.99 -4.32 -11.89
N GLU A 188 -9.33 -4.75 -13.09
CA GLU A 188 -10.68 -4.56 -13.64
C GLU A 188 -11.77 -5.31 -12.86
N GLN A 189 -11.42 -6.43 -12.22
CA GLN A 189 -12.38 -7.24 -11.45
C GLN A 189 -12.72 -6.65 -10.07
N GLU A 190 -12.03 -5.58 -9.67
CA GLU A 190 -12.17 -4.99 -8.33
C GLU A 190 -13.36 -4.04 -8.22
N ASP A 191 -13.97 -4.00 -7.04
CA ASP A 191 -15.03 -3.02 -6.73
C ASP A 191 -14.48 -1.58 -6.78
N ARG A 192 -15.16 -0.72 -7.53
CA ARG A 192 -14.68 0.64 -7.81
C ARG A 192 -14.74 1.57 -6.61
N ASP A 193 -15.59 1.28 -5.63
CA ASP A 193 -15.67 2.10 -4.42
C ASP A 193 -14.72 1.61 -3.34
N LEU A 194 -14.54 0.29 -3.20
CA LEU A 194 -13.54 -0.27 -2.31
C LEU A 194 -12.12 0.10 -2.74
N TYR A 195 -11.88 0.19 -4.06
CA TYR A 195 -10.59 0.59 -4.65
C TYR A 195 -10.78 1.82 -5.57
N PRO A 196 -10.88 3.03 -4.99
CA PRO A 196 -11.42 4.20 -5.67
C PRO A 196 -10.37 4.96 -6.50
N ALA A 197 -9.80 4.31 -7.53
CA ALA A 197 -8.72 4.87 -8.33
C ALA A 197 -9.10 6.17 -9.05
N GLU A 198 -10.25 6.20 -9.73
CA GLU A 198 -10.74 7.36 -10.46
C GLU A 198 -11.11 8.50 -9.51
N ARG A 199 -11.84 8.20 -8.42
CA ARG A 199 -12.21 9.20 -7.41
C ARG A 199 -11.00 9.77 -6.68
N PHE A 200 -9.96 8.96 -6.48
CA PHE A 200 -8.69 9.46 -5.95
C PHE A 200 -8.06 10.47 -6.90
N ALA A 201 -8.04 10.17 -8.20
CA ALA A 201 -7.48 11.10 -9.20
C ALA A 201 -8.28 12.41 -9.28
N ASP A 202 -9.61 12.36 -9.18
CA ASP A 202 -10.46 13.55 -9.13
C ASP A 202 -10.20 14.42 -7.87
N ALA A 203 -9.83 13.78 -6.76
CA ALA A 203 -9.56 14.46 -5.48
C ALA A 203 -8.09 14.85 -5.27
N ALA A 204 -7.18 14.37 -6.12
CA ALA A 204 -5.74 14.57 -5.94
C ALA A 204 -5.36 16.04 -6.10
N GLY A 205 -4.49 16.54 -5.21
CA GLY A 205 -3.93 17.90 -5.30
C GLY A 205 -2.82 18.05 -6.36
N THR A 206 -2.64 17.04 -7.21
CA THR A 206 -1.49 16.83 -8.09
C THR A 206 -1.90 15.97 -9.30
N SER A 207 -0.99 15.78 -10.27
CA SER A 207 -1.21 14.85 -11.37
C SER A 207 -1.34 13.41 -10.85
N ALA A 208 -2.49 12.79 -11.08
CA ALA A 208 -2.77 11.40 -10.77
C ALA A 208 -3.23 10.65 -12.03
N GLU A 209 -2.38 9.77 -12.56
CA GLU A 209 -2.72 8.88 -13.68
C GLU A 209 -3.40 7.62 -13.17
N VAL A 210 -4.54 7.24 -13.77
CA VAL A 210 -5.23 5.99 -13.47
C VAL A 210 -5.05 5.00 -14.61
N ARG A 211 -4.71 3.75 -14.27
CA ARG A 211 -4.63 2.63 -15.21
C ARG A 211 -5.45 1.45 -14.69
N ILE A 212 -6.49 1.09 -15.43
CA ILE A 212 -7.27 -0.12 -15.14
C ILE A 212 -6.61 -1.29 -15.87
N VAL A 213 -6.30 -2.36 -15.14
CA VAL A 213 -5.61 -3.54 -15.66
C VAL A 213 -6.66 -4.56 -16.15
N PRO A 214 -6.84 -4.74 -17.47
CA PRO A 214 -7.92 -5.56 -18.01
C PRO A 214 -7.84 -7.01 -17.52
N GLY A 215 -8.98 -7.56 -17.08
CA GLY A 215 -9.11 -8.91 -16.58
C GLY A 215 -8.32 -9.23 -15.30
N ALA A 216 -7.61 -8.27 -14.70
CA ALA A 216 -6.81 -8.53 -13.50
C ALA A 216 -7.64 -8.54 -12.22
N ASP A 217 -7.24 -9.42 -11.30
CA ASP A 217 -7.75 -9.48 -9.93
C ASP A 217 -6.98 -8.52 -8.99
N HIS A 218 -7.28 -8.59 -7.69
CA HIS A 218 -6.64 -7.77 -6.66
C HIS A 218 -5.11 -7.96 -6.54
N PHE A 219 -4.59 -9.11 -6.96
CA PHE A 219 -3.18 -9.46 -6.85
C PHE A 219 -2.44 -9.37 -8.19
N TYR A 220 -3.16 -9.00 -9.26
CA TYR A 220 -2.70 -8.98 -10.64
C TYR A 220 -2.21 -10.36 -11.12
N THR A 221 -2.88 -11.43 -10.69
CA THR A 221 -2.51 -12.82 -11.04
C THR A 221 -2.44 -12.98 -12.56
N GLY A 222 -1.27 -13.38 -13.07
CA GLY A 222 -0.99 -13.53 -14.51
C GLY A 222 -0.74 -12.21 -15.26
N ALA A 223 -0.89 -11.05 -14.61
CA ALA A 223 -0.60 -9.73 -15.16
C ALA A 223 0.62 -9.06 -14.49
N GLU A 224 1.35 -9.76 -13.62
CA GLU A 224 2.43 -9.21 -12.78
C GLU A 224 3.53 -8.55 -13.63
N ALA A 225 3.96 -9.23 -14.70
CA ALA A 225 5.00 -8.70 -15.58
C ALA A 225 4.52 -7.48 -16.38
N TRP A 226 3.23 -7.41 -16.72
CA TRP A 226 2.64 -6.24 -17.36
C TRP A 226 2.62 -5.06 -16.38
N VAL A 227 2.14 -5.27 -15.16
CA VAL A 227 2.11 -4.26 -14.09
C VAL A 227 3.52 -3.74 -13.81
N GLY A 228 4.50 -4.63 -13.67
CA GLY A 228 5.89 -4.25 -13.44
C GLY A 228 6.47 -3.39 -14.56
N ARG A 229 6.22 -3.74 -15.83
CA ARG A 229 6.64 -2.91 -16.98
C ARG A 229 5.94 -1.56 -17.01
N GLU A 230 4.65 -1.50 -16.68
CA GLU A 230 3.88 -0.26 -16.70
C GLU A 230 4.31 0.72 -15.62
N VAL A 231 4.63 0.22 -14.43
CA VAL A 231 5.20 1.02 -13.34
C VAL A 231 6.59 1.52 -13.73
N ALA A 232 7.47 0.64 -14.23
CA ALA A 232 8.81 1.01 -14.69
C ALA A 232 8.77 2.08 -15.80
N ARG A 233 7.91 1.89 -16.81
CA ARG A 233 7.71 2.82 -17.92
C ARG A 233 7.23 4.19 -17.43
N TRP A 234 6.30 4.21 -16.49
CA TRP A 234 5.80 5.47 -15.93
C TRP A 234 6.88 6.22 -15.14
N LEU A 235 7.62 5.52 -14.26
CA LEU A 235 8.72 6.11 -13.51
C LEU A 235 9.83 6.65 -14.42
N ALA A 236 10.15 5.94 -15.51
CA ALA A 236 11.11 6.41 -16.50
C ALA A 236 10.65 7.72 -17.18
N GLY A 237 9.34 7.87 -17.42
CA GLY A 237 8.76 9.09 -18.00
C GLY A 237 8.90 10.32 -17.10
N LEU A 238 8.97 10.15 -15.78
CA LEU A 238 9.17 11.26 -14.83
C LEU A 238 10.61 11.78 -14.80
N ALA A 239 11.59 10.94 -15.14
CA ALA A 239 13.00 11.29 -15.12
C ALA A 239 13.43 12.21 -16.29
N GLY A 240 12.52 12.50 -17.24
CA GLY A 240 12.85 13.16 -18.51
C GLY A 240 13.64 12.26 -19.46
N PRO A 241 13.83 12.64 -20.74
CA PRO A 241 14.76 11.93 -21.60
C PRO A 241 16.17 12.00 -20.96
N PRO A 242 16.98 10.92 -21.04
CA PRO A 242 18.37 11.01 -20.61
C PRO A 242 19.04 12.14 -21.38
N ASP A 243 19.68 13.07 -20.68
CA ASP A 243 20.51 14.10 -21.30
C ASP A 243 21.47 13.39 -22.27
N HIS A 244 21.30 13.62 -23.57
CA HIS A 244 22.28 13.26 -24.58
C HIS A 244 23.51 14.18 -24.43
N MET A 245 24.21 14.10 -23.30
CA MET A 245 25.54 14.66 -23.16
C MET A 245 26.53 13.74 -23.88
N GLY A 246 27.04 14.21 -25.01
CA GLY A 246 28.30 13.70 -25.56
C GLY A 246 28.30 13.26 -27.02
N GLN A 247 27.62 13.94 -27.94
CA GLN A 247 28.13 13.96 -29.32
C GLN A 247 29.34 14.90 -29.36
N SER A 248 30.52 14.32 -29.19
CA SER A 248 31.80 14.95 -29.52
C SER A 248 31.75 15.45 -30.96
N ARG A 249 31.75 16.78 -31.15
CA ARG A 249 32.07 17.38 -32.45
C ARG A 249 33.49 16.94 -32.83
N PRO A 250 33.74 16.47 -34.07
CA PRO A 250 35.09 16.19 -34.51
C PRO A 250 35.85 17.51 -34.57
N ALA A 251 37.03 17.55 -33.94
CA ALA A 251 37.98 18.63 -34.08
C ALA A 251 38.36 18.75 -35.56
N GLY A 252 37.95 19.84 -36.20
CA GLY A 252 38.43 20.21 -37.52
C GLY A 252 39.90 20.61 -37.43
N LEU A 253 40.72 20.02 -38.30
CA LEU A 253 42.04 20.53 -38.63
C LEU A 253 41.92 21.93 -39.23
N GLN A 254 42.68 22.88 -38.70
CA GLN A 254 43.44 23.89 -39.44
C GLN A 254 44.71 24.22 -38.65
#